data_AF-A0AAU2NC27-F1
#
_entry.id   AF-A0AAU2NC27-F1
#
_cell.length_a   1.000
_cell.length_b   1.000
_cell.length_c   1.000
_cell.angle_alpha   90.00
_cell.angle_beta   90.00
_cell.angle_gamma   90.00
#
_symmetry.space_group_name_H-M   'P 1'
#
loop_
_entity.id
_entity.type
_entity.pdbx_description
1 polymer ?
#
loop_
_entity_poly.entity_id
_entity_poly.type
_entity_poly.pdbx_seq_one_letter_code
_entity_poly.pdbx_strand_id
1 'polypeptide(L)'
;MPEPLLPLPPALDQLLVIRRWLELTLARVDEKIGVVRAADEERTRRRPPPEPPCWWIEYGIGATRRPERVHTGGCQVTSRGRAATRESVLEVLRTVPSVIACPLCRPDSELGLLDS
;
A
#
# COMPACT_ATOMS: atom_id res chain seq x y z
N MET A 1 34.34 -6.63 10.01
CA MET A 1 34.57 -6.90 11.45
C MET A 1 33.85 -8.19 11.76
N PRO A 2 34.53 -9.31 12.09
CA PRO A 2 33.79 -10.45 12.58
C PRO A 2 33.11 -10.01 13.89
N GLU A 3 31.80 -10.15 13.91
CA GLU A 3 30.90 -9.91 15.04
C GLU A 3 31.44 -10.68 16.27
N PRO A 4 31.33 -10.16 17.51
CA PRO A 4 31.84 -10.89 18.66
C PRO A 4 30.92 -12.09 18.87
N LEU A 5 31.29 -13.23 18.29
CA LEU A 5 30.82 -14.52 18.74
C LEU A 5 31.04 -14.52 20.25
N LEU A 6 29.98 -14.78 21.02
CA LEU A 6 30.08 -15.02 22.46
C LEU A 6 31.30 -15.93 22.69
N PRO A 7 32.30 -15.51 23.48
CA PRO A 7 33.49 -16.33 23.67
C PRO A 7 33.06 -17.68 24.23
N LEU A 8 33.32 -18.74 23.47
CA LEU A 8 32.94 -20.10 23.84
C LEU A 8 34.04 -20.76 24.68
N PRO A 9 33.67 -21.52 25.71
CA PRO A 9 34.64 -22.27 26.48
C PRO A 9 35.23 -23.43 25.67
N PRO A 10 36.45 -23.89 25.99
CA PRO A 10 37.08 -25.03 25.30
C PRO A 10 36.56 -26.40 25.77
N ALA A 11 35.88 -26.47 26.91
CA ALA A 11 35.45 -27.72 27.52
C ALA A 11 34.15 -28.27 26.89
N LEU A 12 34.15 -29.55 26.50
CA LEU A 12 33.05 -30.17 25.74
C LEU A 12 31.72 -30.19 26.52
N ASP A 13 31.77 -30.48 27.82
CA ASP A 13 30.61 -30.48 28.71
C ASP A 13 29.94 -29.10 28.75
N GLN A 14 30.73 -28.03 28.85
CA GLN A 14 30.23 -26.66 28.84
C GLN A 14 29.59 -26.31 27.49
N LEU A 15 30.21 -26.72 26.37
CA LEU A 15 29.66 -26.52 25.04
C LEU A 15 28.33 -27.26 24.83
N LEU A 16 28.18 -28.48 25.37
CA LEU A 16 26.92 -29.24 25.29
C LEU A 16 25.80 -28.56 26.07
N VAL A 17 26.09 -27.99 27.25
CA VAL A 17 25.12 -27.21 28.03
C VAL A 17 24.70 -25.95 27.26
N ILE A 18 25.66 -25.20 26.71
CA ILE A 18 25.37 -24.00 25.90
C ILE A 18 24.51 -24.37 24.71
N ARG A 19 24.86 -25.43 23.97
CA ARG A 19 24.07 -25.92 22.84
C ARG A 19 22.64 -26.21 23.25
N ARG A 20 22.44 -26.95 24.34
CA ARG A 20 21.10 -27.30 24.81
C ARG A 20 20.29 -26.07 25.19
N TRP A 21 20.92 -25.12 25.86
CA TRP A 21 20.27 -23.85 26.22
C TRP A 21 19.90 -23.02 24.99
N LEU A 22 20.78 -22.92 23.99
CA LEU A 22 20.52 -22.23 22.74
C LEU A 22 19.36 -22.88 21.96
N GLU A 23 19.31 -24.20 21.88
CA GLU A 23 18.20 -24.93 21.25
C GLU A 23 16.85 -24.58 21.89
N LEU A 24 16.78 -24.59 23.23
CA LEU A 24 15.57 -24.23 23.96
C LEU A 24 15.19 -22.76 23.78
N THR A 25 16.19 -21.88 23.75
CA THR A 25 15.99 -20.44 23.58
C THR A 25 15.50 -20.13 22.17
N LEU A 26 16.09 -20.74 21.14
CA LEU A 26 15.64 -20.62 19.75
C LEU A 26 14.20 -21.11 19.60
N ALA A 27 13.87 -22.27 20.15
CA ALA A 27 12.50 -22.79 20.10
C ALA A 27 11.48 -21.80 20.70
N ARG A 28 11.83 -21.13 21.81
CA ARG A 28 10.98 -20.09 22.43
C ARG A 28 10.85 -18.84 21.56
N VAL A 29 11.93 -18.43 20.89
CA VAL A 29 11.90 -17.29 19.95
C VAL A 29 11.01 -17.61 18.76
N ASP A 30 11.14 -18.81 18.19
CA ASP A 30 10.33 -19.26 17.05
C ASP A 30 8.84 -19.32 17.40
N GLU A 31 8.48 -19.82 18.59
CA GLU A 31 7.12 -19.77 19.09
C GLU A 31 6.59 -18.33 19.15
N LYS A 32 7.39 -17.40 19.69
CA LYS A 32 7.01 -15.98 19.77
C LYS A 32 6.85 -15.34 18.39
N ILE A 33 7.71 -15.68 17.42
CA ILE A 33 7.58 -15.24 16.03
C ILE A 33 6.25 -15.71 15.45
N GLY A 34 5.88 -16.97 15.68
CA GLY A 34 4.60 -17.52 15.25
C GLY A 34 3.41 -16.73 15.80
N VAL A 35 3.41 -16.45 17.11
CA VAL A 35 2.36 -15.65 17.78
C VAL A 35 2.26 -14.25 17.21
N VAL A 36 3.39 -13.56 17.01
CA VAL A 36 3.41 -12.19 16.48
C VAL A 36 2.88 -12.15 15.05
N ARG A 37 3.34 -13.08 14.18
CA ARG A 37 2.87 -13.17 12.79
C ARG A 37 1.38 -13.41 12.69
N ALA A 38 0.84 -14.36 13.47
CA ALA A 38 -0.59 -14.63 13.49
C ALA A 38 -1.41 -13.40 13.91
N ALA A 39 -0.92 -12.65 14.89
CA ALA A 39 -1.57 -11.41 15.32
C ALA A 39 -1.52 -10.30 14.25
N ASP A 40 -0.43 -10.18 13.50
CA ASP A 40 -0.30 -9.25 12.37
C ASP A 40 -1.19 -9.63 11.19
N GLU A 41 -1.27 -10.91 10.86
CA GLU A 41 -2.17 -11.42 9.82
C GLU A 41 -3.63 -11.13 10.19
N GLU A 42 -4.02 -11.38 11.44
CA GLU A 42 -5.37 -11.10 11.91
C GLU A 42 -5.68 -9.60 11.91
N ARG A 43 -4.72 -8.74 12.31
CA ARG A 43 -4.86 -7.29 12.18
C ARG A 43 -5.04 -6.86 10.72
N THR A 44 -4.30 -7.47 9.81
CA THR A 44 -4.38 -7.17 8.37
C THR A 44 -5.72 -7.62 7.80
N ARG A 45 -6.23 -8.80 8.18
CA ARG A 45 -7.56 -9.29 7.78
C ARG A 45 -8.70 -8.44 8.33
N ARG A 46 -8.57 -7.93 9.56
CA ARG A 46 -9.56 -7.04 10.19
C ARG A 46 -9.48 -5.60 9.72
N ARG A 47 -8.41 -5.22 9.00
CA ARG A 47 -8.30 -3.86 8.48
C ARG A 47 -9.43 -3.65 7.47
N PRO A 48 -10.28 -2.62 7.65
CA PRO A 48 -11.29 -2.31 6.66
C PRO A 48 -10.61 -2.05 5.30
N PRO A 49 -11.28 -2.36 4.18
CA PRO A 49 -10.76 -2.01 2.87
C PRO A 49 -10.39 -0.52 2.85
N PRO A 50 -9.34 -0.13 2.10
CA PRO A 50 -8.99 1.27 1.96
C PRO A 50 -10.22 2.04 1.47
N GLU A 51 -10.38 3.27 1.98
CA GLU A 51 -11.45 4.14 1.50
C GLU A 51 -11.38 4.24 -0.04
N PRO A 52 -12.53 4.18 -0.72
CA PRO A 52 -12.54 4.33 -2.17
C PRO A 52 -11.92 5.68 -2.52
N PRO A 53 -11.06 5.75 -3.55
CA PRO A 53 -10.40 6.99 -3.90
C PRO A 53 -11.45 8.02 -4.33
N CYS A 54 -11.32 9.25 -3.84
CA CYS A 54 -12.26 10.33 -4.16
C CYS A 54 -12.22 10.75 -5.63
N TRP A 55 -11.20 10.35 -6.39
CA TRP A 55 -11.03 10.75 -7.77
C TRP A 55 -10.43 9.65 -8.64
N TRP A 56 -10.83 9.65 -9.91
CA TRP A 56 -10.33 8.74 -10.93
C TRP A 56 -9.95 9.48 -12.21
N ILE A 57 -8.85 9.06 -12.83
CA ILE A 57 -8.46 9.49 -14.19
C ILE A 57 -8.62 8.31 -15.13
N GLU A 58 -9.53 8.43 -16.08
CA GLU A 58 -9.73 7.50 -17.17
C GLU A 58 -8.73 7.79 -18.30
N TYR A 59 -8.19 6.71 -18.86
CA TYR A 59 -7.18 6.78 -19.91
C TYR A 59 -7.68 6.09 -21.17
N GLY A 60 -7.34 6.68 -22.31
CA GLY A 60 -7.68 6.16 -23.62
C GLY A 60 -7.06 4.82 -23.96
N ILE A 61 -7.60 4.21 -25.02
CA ILE A 61 -7.12 2.93 -25.56
C ILE A 61 -5.93 3.21 -26.48
N GLY A 62 -4.77 2.58 -26.21
CA GLY A 62 -3.58 2.70 -27.05
C GLY A 62 -2.27 2.62 -26.25
N ALA A 63 -1.14 2.57 -26.95
CA ALA A 63 0.18 2.45 -26.32
C ALA A 63 0.56 3.66 -25.43
N THR A 64 0.07 4.84 -25.78
CA THR A 64 0.35 6.09 -25.05
C THR A 64 -0.55 6.30 -23.84
N ARG A 65 -1.69 5.57 -23.75
CA ARG A 65 -2.72 5.67 -22.69
C ARG A 65 -2.84 7.10 -22.16
N ARG A 66 -3.27 8.04 -23.00
CA ARG A 66 -3.39 9.44 -22.59
C ARG A 66 -4.60 9.63 -21.67
N PRO A 67 -4.53 10.55 -20.70
CA PRO A 67 -5.70 10.92 -19.91
C PRO A 67 -6.81 11.42 -20.84
N GLU A 68 -8.04 10.95 -20.66
CA GLU A 68 -9.20 11.36 -21.44
C GLU A 68 -10.27 12.00 -20.57
N ARG A 69 -10.49 11.47 -19.36
CA ARG A 69 -11.61 11.93 -18.52
C ARG A 69 -11.29 11.85 -17.04
N VAL A 70 -11.74 12.84 -16.29
CA VAL A 70 -11.70 12.84 -14.82
C VAL A 70 -13.08 12.47 -14.27
N HIS A 71 -13.09 11.74 -13.17
CA HIS A 71 -14.31 11.37 -12.44
C HIS A 71 -14.14 11.54 -10.93
N THR A 72 -15.25 11.71 -10.22
CA THR A 72 -15.33 11.59 -8.75
C THR A 72 -15.33 10.11 -8.34
N GLY A 73 -15.05 9.85 -7.06
CA GLY A 73 -14.92 8.50 -6.50
C GLY A 73 -16.19 7.65 -6.59
N GLY A 74 -17.36 8.30 -6.52
CA GLY A 74 -18.68 7.66 -6.60
C GLY A 74 -19.22 7.48 -8.02
N CYS A 75 -18.45 7.83 -9.05
CA CYS A 75 -18.90 7.77 -10.44
C CYS A 75 -19.21 6.33 -10.87
N GLN A 76 -20.45 6.04 -11.25
CA GLN A 76 -20.89 4.68 -11.62
C GLN A 76 -20.43 4.26 -13.03
N VAL A 77 -19.93 5.18 -13.85
CA VAL A 77 -19.53 4.91 -15.24
C VAL A 77 -18.02 4.68 -15.40
N THR A 78 -17.20 5.01 -14.39
CA THR A 78 -15.77 4.72 -14.45
C THR A 78 -15.52 3.25 -14.10
N SER A 79 -14.97 2.49 -15.05
CA SER A 79 -14.62 1.06 -14.85
C SER A 79 -13.13 0.77 -15.02
N ARG A 80 -12.34 1.73 -15.52
CA ARG A 80 -10.91 1.54 -15.87
C ARG A 80 -10.02 2.74 -15.56
N GLY A 81 -10.48 3.63 -14.66
CA GLY A 81 -9.67 4.76 -14.20
C GLY A 81 -8.54 4.34 -13.26
N ARG A 82 -7.49 5.16 -13.16
CA ARG A 82 -6.53 5.07 -12.06
C ARG A 82 -6.93 6.02 -10.95
N ALA A 83 -6.79 5.56 -9.71
CA ALA A 83 -6.98 6.39 -8.53
C ALA A 83 -6.03 7.59 -8.59
N ALA A 84 -6.54 8.77 -8.28
CA ALA A 84 -5.77 10.00 -8.31
C ALA A 84 -6.07 10.85 -7.07
N THR A 85 -5.12 11.71 -6.70
CA THR A 85 -5.37 12.73 -5.69
C THR A 85 -6.10 13.92 -6.31
N ARG A 86 -6.69 14.76 -5.48
CA ARG A 86 -7.35 16.00 -5.90
C ARG A 86 -6.40 16.88 -6.73
N GLU A 87 -5.16 17.02 -6.28
CA GLU A 87 -4.11 17.82 -6.91
C GLU A 87 -3.75 17.26 -8.28
N SER A 88 -3.62 15.94 -8.39
CA SER A 88 -3.30 15.27 -9.67
C SER A 88 -4.41 15.48 -10.70
N VAL A 89 -5.67 15.41 -10.25
CA VAL A 89 -6.82 15.69 -11.10
C VAL A 89 -6.88 17.15 -11.55
N LEU A 90 -6.65 18.09 -10.63
CA LEU A 90 -6.59 19.52 -10.95
C LEU A 90 -5.50 19.82 -11.97
N GLU A 91 -4.32 19.25 -11.77
CA GLU A 91 -3.20 19.41 -12.69
C GLU A 91 -3.56 18.89 -14.08
N VAL A 92 -4.13 17.69 -14.16
CA VAL A 92 -4.50 17.07 -15.44
C VAL A 92 -5.59 17.87 -16.17
N LEU A 93 -6.62 18.35 -15.46
CA LEU A 93 -7.66 19.20 -16.06
C LEU A 93 -7.13 20.55 -16.57
N ARG A 94 -6.09 21.10 -15.94
CA ARG A 94 -5.51 22.40 -16.32
C ARG A 94 -4.48 22.28 -17.43
N THR A 95 -3.69 21.21 -17.44
CA THR A 95 -2.51 21.10 -18.31
C THR A 95 -2.72 20.25 -19.55
N VAL A 96 -3.74 19.39 -19.57
CA VAL A 96 -3.99 18.46 -20.69
C VAL A 96 -5.26 18.88 -21.43
N PRO A 97 -5.16 19.55 -22.60
CA PRO A 97 -6.32 20.12 -23.29
C PRO A 97 -7.35 19.08 -23.77
N SER A 98 -6.93 17.83 -23.94
CA SER A 98 -7.81 16.74 -24.38
C SER A 98 -8.63 16.11 -23.25
N VAL A 99 -8.33 16.43 -21.99
CA VAL A 99 -9.03 15.86 -20.84
C VAL A 99 -10.28 16.65 -20.55
N ILE A 100 -11.37 15.94 -20.33
CA ILE A 100 -12.64 16.56 -19.92
C ILE A 100 -13.08 16.06 -18.55
N ALA A 101 -13.78 16.92 -17.81
CA ALA A 101 -14.53 16.49 -16.64
C ALA A 101 -15.68 15.58 -17.09
N CYS A 102 -15.94 14.50 -16.34
CA CYS A 102 -17.09 13.65 -16.63
C CYS A 102 -18.39 14.45 -16.44
N PRO A 103 -19.24 14.57 -17.47
CA PRO A 103 -20.45 15.39 -17.38
C PRO A 103 -21.50 14.81 -16.42
N LEU A 104 -21.40 13.52 -16.10
CA LEU A 104 -22.36 12.83 -15.22
C LEU A 104 -22.05 13.06 -13.75
N CYS A 105 -20.79 12.94 -13.33
CA CYS A 105 -20.39 13.13 -11.93
C CYS A 105 -19.83 14.53 -11.64
N ARG A 106 -19.65 15.37 -12.68
CA ARG A 106 -19.25 16.79 -12.60
C ARG A 106 -18.11 17.07 -11.59
N PRO A 107 -16.95 16.42 -11.76
CA PRO A 107 -15.83 16.60 -10.84
C PRO A 107 -15.30 18.03 -10.85
N ASP A 108 -15.40 18.75 -11.97
CA ASP A 108 -15.07 20.16 -12.10
C ASP A 108 -15.91 21.06 -11.18
N SER A 109 -17.20 20.78 -11.03
CA SER A 109 -18.08 21.46 -10.06
C SER A 109 -17.66 21.17 -8.62
N GLU A 110 -17.39 19.91 -8.28
CA GLU A 110 -16.93 19.54 -6.93
C GLU A 110 -15.53 20.12 -6.62
N LEU A 111 -14.71 20.33 -7.65
CA LEU A 111 -13.40 20.96 -7.54
C LEU A 111 -13.46 22.50 -7.51
N GLY A 112 -14.64 23.10 -7.76
CA GLY A 112 -14.83 24.55 -7.83
C GLY A 112 -14.15 25.20 -9.03
N LEU A 113 -14.03 24.49 -10.15
CA LEU A 113 -13.42 24.98 -11.39
C LEU A 113 -14.39 25.73 -12.32
N LEU A 114 -15.69 25.57 -12.07
CA LEU A 114 -16.73 26.33 -12.75
C LEU A 114 -17.22 27.40 -11.79
N ASP A 115 -17.08 28.68 -12.19
CA ASP A 115 -17.86 29.76 -11.59
C ASP A 115 -19.35 29.44 -11.82
N SER A 116 -20.16 29.57 -10.76
CA SER A 116 -21.60 29.28 -10.83
C SER A 116 -22.34 30.17 -11.81
#